data_AF-A0A842ZQV9-F1
#
_entry.id   AF-A0A842ZQV9-F1
#
_cell.length_a   1.000
_cell.length_b   1.000
_cell.length_c   1.000
_cell.angle_alpha   90.00
_cell.angle_beta   90.00
_cell.angle_gamma   90.00
#
_symmetry.space_group_name_H-M   'P 1'
#
loop_
_entity.id
_entity.type
_entity.pdbx_description
1 polymer ?
#
loop_
_entity_poly.entity_id
_entity_poly.type
_entity_poly.pdbx_seq_one_letter_code
_entity_poly.pdbx_strand_id
1 'polypeptide(L)' 'MVTNLQIPHKPFTNGIAELFVQRLEEMLTERKWINEEESKKILNEIIEEYNDAPHQGLDGLSPNEYERRLMCQPSA' A
#
# COMPACT_ATOMS: atom_id res chain seq x y z
N MET A 1 24.97 6.89 -17.74
CA MET A 1 23.63 7.09 -18.34
C MET A 1 22.97 5.72 -18.40
N VAL A 2 22.03 5.42 -17.51
CA VAL A 2 21.25 4.18 -17.61
C VAL A 2 19.89 4.55 -18.16
N THR A 3 19.59 4.05 -19.36
CA THR A 3 18.31 4.20 -20.03
C THR A 3 17.32 3.25 -19.36
N ASN A 4 16.28 3.78 -18.72
CA ASN A 4 15.11 3.04 -18.25
C ASN A 4 14.31 2.51 -19.45
N LEU A 5 14.81 1.47 -20.10
CA LEU A 5 14.05 0.69 -21.08
C LEU A 5 13.19 -0.31 -20.31
N GLN A 6 11.88 -0.05 -20.30
CA GLN A 6 10.88 -0.94 -19.73
C GLN A 6 10.77 -2.20 -20.62
N ILE A 7 11.24 -3.33 -20.11
CA ILE A 7 11.24 -4.62 -20.82
C ILE A 7 9.91 -5.31 -20.53
N PRO A 8 9.09 -5.67 -21.54
CA PRO A 8 7.88 -6.44 -21.34
C PRO A 8 8.21 -7.81 -20.71
N HIS A 9 7.37 -8.26 -19.76
CA HIS A 9 7.53 -9.50 -18.97
C HIS A 9 8.66 -9.53 -17.92
N LYS A 10 9.13 -8.39 -17.41
CA LYS A 10 10.04 -8.36 -16.25
C LYS A 10 9.33 -7.86 -14.98
N PRO A 11 9.17 -8.68 -13.93
CA PRO A 11 8.52 -8.30 -12.67
C PRO A 11 9.46 -7.47 -11.79
N PHE A 12 9.95 -6.34 -12.31
CA PHE A 12 10.84 -5.45 -11.56
C PHE A 12 10.12 -4.17 -11.09
N THR A 13 9.04 -3.76 -11.77
CA THR A 13 8.18 -2.63 -11.38
C THR A 13 6.84 -3.06 -10.78
N ASN A 14 6.41 -4.30 -11.02
CA ASN A 14 5.13 -4.82 -10.53
C ASN A 14 5.20 -5.41 -9.13
N GLY A 15 6.38 -5.76 -8.60
CA GLY A 15 6.48 -6.48 -7.33
C GLY A 15 5.82 -5.77 -6.14
N ILE A 16 5.93 -4.44 -6.04
CA ILE A 16 5.25 -3.68 -4.97
C ILE A 16 3.73 -3.64 -5.19
N ALA A 17 3.28 -3.51 -6.44
CA ALA A 17 1.86 -3.52 -6.76
C ALA A 17 1.25 -4.92 -6.54
N GLU A 18 1.97 -5.97 -6.89
CA GLU A 18 1.57 -7.37 -6.66
C GLU A 18 1.52 -7.69 -5.17
N LEU A 19 2.51 -7.25 -4.38
CA LEU A 19 2.50 -7.38 -2.92
C LEU A 19 1.34 -6.59 -2.28
N PHE A 20 1.04 -5.39 -2.78
CA PHE A 20 -0.13 -4.62 -2.33
C PHE A 20 -1.44 -5.37 -2.60
N VAL A 21 -1.63 -5.86 -3.84
CA VAL A 21 -2.84 -6.61 -4.22
C VAL A 21 -2.98 -7.86 -3.36
N GLN A 22 -1.90 -8.65 -3.22
CA GLN A 22 -1.91 -9.84 -2.38
C GLN A 22 -2.29 -9.51 -0.93
N ARG A 23 -1.69 -8.46 -0.35
CA ARG A 23 -1.99 -8.05 1.02
C ARG A 23 -3.44 -7.59 1.19
N LEU A 24 -3.97 -6.86 0.21
CA LEU A 24 -5.36 -6.43 0.19
C LEU A 24 -6.31 -7.64 0.12
N GLU A 25 -6.02 -8.62 -0.73
CA GLU A 25 -6.80 -9.86 -0.85
C GLU A 25 -6.79 -10.67 0.45
N GLU A 26 -5.66 -10.77 1.15
CA GLU A 26 -5.58 -11.40 2.47
C GLU A 26 -6.51 -10.70 3.47
N MET A 27 -6.44 -9.37 3.56
CA MET A 27 -7.29 -8.58 4.46
C MET A 27 -8.77 -8.70 4.12
N LEU A 28 -9.12 -8.79 2.84
CA LEU A 28 -10.50 -8.97 2.39
C LEU A 28 -11.03 -10.39 2.64
N THR A 29 -10.17 -11.41 2.58
CA THR A 29 -10.56 -12.83 2.72
C THR A 29 -11.19 -13.11 4.09
N GLU A 30 -10.75 -12.42 5.13
CA GLU A 30 -11.27 -12.58 6.50
C GLU A 30 -12.61 -11.86 6.74
N ARG A 31 -13.11 -11.09 5.76
CA ARG A 31 -14.24 -10.18 5.91
C ARG A 31 -15.39 -10.57 4.97
N LYS A 32 -16.63 -10.32 5.41
CA LYS A 32 -17.84 -10.59 4.63
C LYS A 32 -18.72 -9.35 4.61
N TRP A 33 -19.34 -9.07 3.46
CA TRP A 33 -20.29 -7.98 3.30
C TRP A 33 -21.46 -8.42 2.43
N ILE A 34 -22.60 -7.75 2.60
CA ILE A 34 -23.87 -8.08 1.92
C ILE A 34 -24.28 -6.98 0.94
N ASN A 35 -23.84 -5.74 1.18
CA ASN A 35 -24.19 -4.58 0.37
C ASN A 35 -23.00 -3.63 0.21
N GLU A 36 -23.18 -2.59 -0.62
CA GLU A 36 -22.14 -1.61 -0.93
C GLU A 36 -21.76 -0.71 0.26
N GLU A 37 -22.68 -0.41 1.17
CA GLU A 37 -22.39 0.43 2.33
C GLU A 37 -21.44 -0.28 3.30
N GLU A 38 -21.71 -1.56 3.56
CA GLU A 38 -20.85 -2.42 4.36
C GLU A 38 -19.49 -2.62 3.69
N SER A 39 -19.44 -2.78 2.36
CA SER A 39 -18.15 -2.90 1.66
C SER A 39 -17.32 -1.62 1.75
N LYS A 40 -17.93 -0.44 1.63
CA LYS A 40 -17.25 0.85 1.83
C LYS A 40 -16.71 1.00 3.24
N LYS A 41 -17.49 0.59 4.24
CA LYS A 41 -17.05 0.62 5.64
C LYS A 41 -15.82 -0.27 5.86
N ILE A 42 -15.89 -1.51 5.39
CA ILE A 42 -14.77 -2.46 5.44
C ILE A 42 -13.54 -1.92 4.72
N LEU A 43 -13.71 -1.31 3.55
CA LEU A 43 -12.60 -0.71 2.82
C LEU A 43 -11.95 0.45 3.59
N ASN A 44 -12.74 1.29 4.27
CA ASN A 44 -12.18 2.34 5.13
C ASN A 44 -11.37 1.74 6.29
N GLU A 45 -11.89 0.72 6.96
CA GLU A 45 -11.19 0.02 8.04
C GLU A 45 -9.87 -0.60 7.54
N ILE A 46 -9.88 -1.20 6.34
CA ILE A 46 -8.68 -1.75 5.70
C ILE A 46 -7.68 -0.64 5.36
N ILE A 47 -8.13 0.50 4.83
CA ILE A 47 -7.26 1.64 4.51
C ILE A 47 -6.56 2.14 5.77
N GLU A 48 -7.27 2.26 6.89
CA GLU A 48 -6.70 2.65 8.17
C GLU A 48 -5.67 1.63 8.67
N GLU A 49 -6.05 0.34 8.72
CA GLU A 49 -5.16 -0.76 9.15
C GLU A 49 -3.90 -0.87 8.28
N TYR A 50 -4.06 -0.78 6.96
CA TYR A 50 -2.97 -0.86 6.01
C TYR A 50 -2.02 0.34 6.15
N ASN A 51 -2.54 1.56 6.22
CA ASN A 51 -1.70 2.76 6.27
C ASN A 51 -0.98 2.98 7.61
N ASP A 52 -1.43 2.31 8.68
CA ASP A 52 -0.73 2.28 9.97
C ASP A 52 0.21 1.08 10.13
N ALA A 53 0.13 0.06 9.27
CA ALA A 53 1.02 -1.10 9.32
C ALA A 53 2.42 -0.78 8.74
N PRO A 54 3.50 -1.39 9.28
CA PRO A 54 4.85 -1.21 8.77
C PRO A 54 5.03 -1.83 7.38
N HIS A 55 5.72 -1.11 6.48
CA HIS A 55 5.97 -1.54 5.11
C HIS A 55 7.45 -1.74 4.83
N GLN A 56 7.81 -2.88 4.25
CA GLN A 56 9.21 -3.17 3.88
C GLN A 56 9.77 -2.14 2.88
N GLY A 57 8.93 -1.62 1.98
CA GLY A 57 9.31 -0.58 1.00
C GLY A 57 9.50 0.83 1.60
N LEU A 58 9.22 1.01 2.89
CA LEU A 58 9.34 2.29 3.61
C LEU A 58 10.29 2.16 4.81
N ASP A 59 11.33 1.33 4.72
CA ASP A 59 12.28 1.06 5.80
C ASP A 59 11.60 0.62 7.11
N GLY A 60 10.48 -0.11 7.01
CA GLY A 60 9.69 -0.56 8.15
C GLY A 60 8.78 0.51 8.76
N LEU A 61 8.69 1.70 8.16
CA LEU A 61 7.70 2.71 8.52
C LEU A 61 6.33 2.37 7.94
N SER A 62 5.28 2.86 8.60
CA SER A 62 3.96 2.88 7.99
C SER A 62 3.83 4.03 6.99
N PRO A 63 2.96 3.92 5.97
CA PRO A 63 2.65 5.02 5.07
C PRO A 63 2.30 6.33 5.80
N ASN A 64 1.47 6.26 6.85
CA ASN A 64 1.11 7.42 7.66
C ASN A 64 2.30 8.04 8.40
N GLU A 65 3.20 7.21 8.94
CA GLU A 65 4.42 7.69 9.59
C GLU A 65 5.40 8.30 8.60
N TYR A 66 5.55 7.69 7.43
CA TYR A 66 6.39 8.20 6.36
C TYR A 66 5.89 9.57 5.86
N GLU A 67 4.59 9.71 5.61
CA GLU A 67 3.97 10.98 5.21
C GLU A 67 4.17 12.08 6.27
N ARG A 68 3.91 11.75 7.54
CA ARG A 68 4.15 12.67 8.66
C ARG A 68 5.59 13.15 8.72
N ARG A 69 6.56 12.25 8.51
CA ARG A 69 7.99 12.62 8.50
C ARG A 69 8.36 13.49 7.31
N LEU A 70 7.77 13.25 6.14
CA LEU A 70 7.94 14.13 4.97
C LEU A 70 7.42 15.54 5.25
N MET A 71 6.23 15.65 5.83
CA MET A 71 5.62 16.96 6.17
C MET A 71 6.39 17.71 7.27
N CYS A 72 7.05 16.99 8.19
CA CYS A 72 7.88 17.58 9.23
C CYS A 72 9.31 17.91 8.79
N GLN A 73 9.70 17.68 7.53
CA GLN A 73 11.01 18.12 7.07
C GLN A 73 11.04 19.66 6.97
N PRO A 74 12.02 20.34 7.59
CA PRO A 74 12.16 21.78 7.43
C PRO A 74 12.41 22.10 5.94
N SER A 75 11.72 23.10 5.42
CA SER A 75 11.98 23.64 4.09
C SER A 75 13.46 24.05 4.01
N ALA A 76 14.19 23.42 3.09
CA ALA A 76 15.60 23.70 2.81
C ALA A 76 15.83 25.14 2.31
#